data_AF-A0A3S0DTS3-F1
#
_entry.id   AF-A0A3S0DTS3-F1
#
_cell.length_a   1.000
_cell.length_b   1.000
_cell.length_c   1.000
_cell.angle_alpha   90.00
_cell.angle_beta   90.00
_cell.angle_gamma   90.00
#
_symmetry.space_group_name_H-M   'P 1'
#
loop_
_entity.id
_entity.type
_entity.pdbx_description
1 polymer ?
#
loop_
_entity_poly.entity_id
_entity_poly.type
_entity_poly.pdbx_seq_one_letter_code
_entity_poly.pdbx_strand_id
1 'polypeptide(L)'
;MSHLWSLSVEEQFYICWPAILLFSPRKYLPTILVSGIILSVLFRYQITTDQNELGRILMPGSLDSFCIGGLLAYGRLYRNKWYQQYVKYRSLFVLFSFLLLIFVHTPFFNNAGKYFYVSFYFLLISVAFGIQIDRVADTVNTPVISAILNNRALLYIGKISYGVYLFHNFIPYLYSINLPVFLQPASMYIAQAVRFALLIGLASLSWYLFERPILRLKDKFVFDKLPADQLISS
;
A
#
# COMPACT_ATOMS: atom_id res chain seq x y z
N MET A 1 -16.15 -2.59 -12.31
CA MET A 1 -15.05 -1.67 -12.67
C MET A 1 -14.61 -0.81 -11.47
N SER A 2 -14.35 -1.42 -10.30
CA SER A 2 -14.21 -0.69 -9.02
C SER A 2 -12.87 -0.90 -8.30
N HIS A 3 -11.86 -1.53 -8.91
CA HIS A 3 -10.54 -1.77 -8.29
C HIS A 3 -9.37 -1.08 -9.00
N LEU A 4 -9.52 -0.66 -10.26
CA LEU A 4 -8.42 0.04 -10.95
C LEU A 4 -8.15 1.45 -10.39
N TRP A 5 -8.99 1.93 -9.46
CA TRP A 5 -8.80 3.24 -8.84
C TRP A 5 -7.44 3.36 -8.14
N SER A 6 -6.99 2.33 -7.41
CA SER A 6 -5.71 2.42 -6.69
C SER A 6 -4.54 2.51 -7.67
N LEU A 7 -4.64 1.81 -8.81
CA LEU A 7 -3.66 1.87 -9.89
C LEU A 7 -3.62 3.27 -10.50
N SER A 8 -4.78 3.86 -10.80
CA SER A 8 -4.85 5.23 -11.29
C SER A 8 -4.29 6.25 -10.28
N VAL A 9 -4.54 6.05 -8.97
CA VAL A 9 -3.98 6.89 -7.90
C VAL A 9 -2.46 6.77 -7.86
N GLU A 10 -1.92 5.55 -7.97
CA GLU A 10 -0.48 5.30 -8.02
C GLU A 10 0.16 5.99 -9.23
N GLU A 11 -0.41 5.85 -10.43
CA GLU A 11 0.09 6.50 -11.65
C GLU A 11 0.09 8.03 -11.51
N GLN A 12 -0.99 8.62 -10.99
CA GLN A 12 -1.08 10.06 -10.73
C GLN A 12 -0.01 10.51 -9.73
N PHE A 13 0.20 9.74 -8.65
CA PHE A 13 1.26 10.01 -7.70
C PHE A 13 2.65 9.97 -8.36
N TYR A 14 2.93 8.96 -9.19
CA TYR A 14 4.22 8.82 -9.86
C TYR A 14 4.51 9.91 -10.90
N ILE A 15 3.48 10.55 -11.45
CA ILE A 15 3.65 11.72 -12.33
C ILE A 15 3.90 12.99 -11.51
N CYS A 16 3.14 13.20 -10.44
CA CYS A 16 3.23 14.41 -9.61
C CYS A 16 4.49 14.44 -8.74
N TRP A 17 4.89 13.29 -8.19
CA TRP A 17 5.95 13.19 -7.19
C TRP A 17 7.34 13.63 -7.68
N PRO A 18 7.80 13.23 -8.88
CA PRO A 18 9.06 13.74 -9.45
C PRO A 18 9.05 15.25 -9.60
N ALA A 19 7.95 15.85 -10.05
CA ALA A 19 7.84 17.30 -10.17
C ALA A 19 8.00 17.98 -8.81
N ILE A 20 7.32 17.47 -7.78
CA ILE A 20 7.46 17.99 -6.41
C ILE A 20 8.92 17.91 -5.95
N LEU A 21 9.60 16.78 -6.16
CA LEU A 21 11.00 16.62 -5.76
C LEU A 21 11.98 17.51 -6.56
N LEU A 22 11.71 17.76 -7.83
CA LEU A 22 12.56 18.59 -8.70
C LEU A 22 12.40 20.08 -8.36
N PHE A 23 11.19 20.55 -8.10
CA PHE A 23 10.91 21.97 -7.89
C PHE A 23 10.94 22.39 -6.41
N SER A 24 10.86 21.46 -5.46
CA SER A 24 10.82 21.78 -4.03
C SER A 24 12.20 21.66 -3.39
N PRO A 25 12.70 22.73 -2.73
CA PRO A 25 13.90 22.63 -1.93
C PRO A 25 13.76 21.58 -0.82
N ARG A 26 14.81 20.79 -0.61
CA ARG A 26 14.85 19.68 0.36
C ARG A 26 14.37 20.08 1.76
N LYS A 27 14.65 21.31 2.18
CA LYS A 27 14.24 21.87 3.49
C LYS A 27 12.72 21.98 3.69
N TYR A 28 11.94 22.10 2.61
CA TYR A 28 10.48 22.22 2.67
C TYR A 28 9.76 20.87 2.47
N LEU A 29 10.48 19.80 2.12
CA LEU A 29 9.87 18.48 1.92
C LEU A 29 9.06 17.99 3.14
N PRO A 30 9.52 18.13 4.39
CA PRO A 30 8.70 17.75 5.54
C PRO A 30 7.39 18.54 5.62
N THR A 31 7.44 19.83 5.36
CA THR A 31 6.26 20.70 5.37
C THR A 31 5.27 20.29 4.27
N ILE A 32 5.77 20.00 3.06
CA ILE A 32 4.95 19.53 1.93
C ILE A 32 4.29 18.19 2.29
N LEU A 33 5.06 17.24 2.82
CA LEU A 33 4.56 15.93 3.22
C LEU A 33 3.50 16.02 4.33
N VAL A 34 3.76 16.80 5.38
CA VAL A 34 2.79 17.03 6.46
C VAL A 34 1.54 17.73 5.93
N SER A 35 1.69 18.72 5.04
CA SER A 35 0.55 19.38 4.40
C SER A 35 -0.28 18.43 3.56
N GLY A 36 0.35 17.48 2.86
CA GLY A 36 -0.33 16.44 2.08
C GLY A 36 -1.13 15.48 2.95
N ILE A 37 -0.62 15.10 4.13
CA ILE A 37 -1.36 14.29 5.11
C ILE A 37 -2.58 15.05 5.63
N ILE A 38 -2.43 16.33 5.98
CA ILE A 38 -3.54 17.15 6.48
C ILE A 38 -4.58 17.33 5.37
N LEU A 39 -4.14 17.64 4.16
CA LEU A 39 -5.01 17.82 3.00
C LEU A 39 -5.80 16.56 2.68
N SER A 40 -5.20 15.37 2.80
CA SER A 40 -5.91 14.12 2.53
C SER A 40 -7.02 13.84 3.54
N VAL A 41 -6.77 14.11 4.83
CA VAL A 41 -7.77 13.97 5.89
C VAL A 41 -8.91 14.96 5.68
N LEU A 42 -8.60 16.21 5.38
CA LEU A 42 -9.61 17.24 5.10
C LEU A 42 -10.42 16.90 3.85
N PHE A 43 -9.78 16.43 2.79
CA PHE A 43 -10.45 16.00 1.57
C PHE A 43 -11.41 14.84 1.83
N ARG A 44 -10.96 13.81 2.56
CA ARG A 44 -11.84 12.69 2.98
C ARG A 44 -13.02 13.20 3.80
N TYR A 45 -12.79 14.10 4.74
CA TYR A 45 -13.83 14.61 5.62
C TYR A 45 -14.90 15.40 4.86
N GLN A 46 -14.51 16.22 3.88
CA GLN A 46 -15.44 17.06 3.12
C GLN A 46 -16.18 16.30 2.02
N ILE A 47 -15.53 15.34 1.36
CA ILE A 47 -16.06 14.70 0.15
C ILE A 47 -16.78 13.38 0.45
N THR A 48 -16.42 12.69 1.53
CA THR A 48 -17.06 11.42 1.89
C THR A 48 -18.48 11.69 2.40
N THR A 49 -19.47 11.10 1.75
CA THR A 49 -20.88 11.13 2.17
C THR A 49 -21.47 9.72 2.11
N ASP A 50 -22.63 9.49 2.72
CA ASP A 50 -23.28 8.17 2.75
C ASP A 50 -23.55 7.57 1.36
N GLN A 51 -23.63 8.43 0.34
CA GLN A 51 -23.85 8.02 -1.05
C GLN A 51 -22.58 8.13 -1.91
N ASN A 52 -21.47 8.65 -1.35
CA ASN A 52 -20.28 9.00 -2.12
C ASN A 52 -18.98 8.57 -1.42
N GLU A 53 -18.35 7.54 -1.97
CA GLU A 53 -17.05 7.01 -1.55
C GLU A 53 -15.85 7.69 -2.25
N LEU A 54 -16.08 8.69 -3.12
CA LEU A 54 -15.02 9.37 -3.88
C LEU A 54 -13.97 10.00 -2.98
N GLY A 55 -14.37 10.48 -1.81
CA GLY A 55 -13.46 11.07 -0.82
C GLY A 55 -12.33 10.12 -0.44
N ARG A 56 -12.58 8.80 -0.42
CA ARG A 56 -11.61 7.76 -0.13
C ARG A 56 -10.85 7.27 -1.37
N ILE A 57 -11.54 7.20 -2.50
CA ILE A 57 -11.05 6.54 -3.72
C ILE A 57 -10.13 7.46 -4.54
N LEU A 58 -10.38 8.77 -4.53
CA LEU A 58 -9.58 9.70 -5.31
C LEU A 58 -8.19 9.90 -4.71
N MET A 59 -7.22 10.24 -5.56
CA MET A 59 -5.82 10.44 -5.18
C MET A 59 -5.63 11.38 -3.99
N PRO A 60 -6.31 12.55 -3.90
CA PRO A 60 -6.19 13.43 -2.74
C PRO A 60 -6.55 12.75 -1.42
N GLY A 61 -7.51 11.82 -1.40
CA GLY A 61 -7.91 11.08 -0.21
C GLY A 61 -6.96 9.97 0.23
N SER A 62 -6.05 9.56 -0.66
CA SER A 62 -5.03 8.52 -0.41
C SER A 62 -3.62 9.09 -0.21
N LEU A 63 -3.46 10.42 -0.31
CA LEU A 63 -2.17 11.11 -0.21
C LEU A 63 -1.44 10.87 1.11
N ASP A 64 -2.16 10.63 2.21
CA ASP A 64 -1.56 10.34 3.52
C ASP A 64 -0.65 9.10 3.49
N SER A 65 -1.07 8.02 2.84
CA SER A 65 -0.25 6.80 2.73
C SER A 65 1.11 7.09 2.09
N PHE A 66 1.12 7.83 0.98
CA PHE A 66 2.34 8.21 0.28
C PHE A 66 3.17 9.20 1.08
N CYS A 67 2.53 10.21 1.68
CA CYS A 67 3.22 11.24 2.45
C CYS A 67 3.82 10.72 3.76
N ILE A 68 3.16 9.76 4.44
CA ILE A 68 3.71 9.09 5.62
C ILE A 68 4.96 8.28 5.23
N GLY A 69 4.88 7.50 4.16
CA GLY A 69 6.03 6.77 3.63
C GLY A 69 7.18 7.71 3.25
N GLY A 70 6.87 8.81 2.57
CA GLY A 70 7.83 9.86 2.21
C GLY A 70 8.48 10.53 3.42
N LEU A 71 7.72 10.78 4.49
CA LEU A 71 8.21 11.41 5.71
C LEU A 71 9.18 10.49 6.47
N LEU A 72 8.84 9.20 6.58
CA LEU A 72 9.72 8.18 7.17
C LEU A 72 10.99 8.01 6.35
N ALA A 73 10.88 7.96 5.02
CA ALA A 73 12.02 7.88 4.11
C ALA A 73 12.93 9.13 4.23
N TYR A 74 12.35 10.33 4.31
CA TYR A 74 13.09 11.57 4.54
C TYR A 74 13.83 11.54 5.88
N GLY A 75 13.15 11.14 6.97
CA GLY A 75 13.76 10.99 8.29
C GLY A 75 14.96 10.05 8.30
N ARG A 76 14.82 8.92 7.58
CA ARG A 76 15.87 7.91 7.42
C ARG A 76 17.06 8.42 6.61
N LEU A 77 16.81 9.10 5.49
CA LEU A 77 17.85 9.60 4.59
C LEU A 77 18.71 10.70 5.22
N TYR A 78 18.07 11.68 5.88
CA TYR A 78 18.77 12.83 6.48
C TYR A 78 19.18 12.61 7.94
N ARG A 79 18.87 11.44 8.53
CA ARG A 79 19.19 11.06 9.92
C ARG A 79 18.80 12.12 10.96
N ASN A 80 17.64 12.74 10.78
CA ASN A 80 17.17 13.82 11.65
C ASN A 80 16.99 13.38 13.11
N LYS A 81 17.12 14.32 14.06
CA LYS A 81 16.95 14.07 15.50
C LYS A 81 15.62 13.39 15.85
N TRP A 82 14.52 13.82 15.22
CA TRP A 82 13.20 13.23 15.44
C TRP A 82 13.13 11.76 14.99
N TYR A 83 13.80 11.42 13.88
CA TYR A 83 13.81 10.06 13.36
C TYR A 83 14.66 9.14 14.24
N GLN A 84 15.79 9.62 14.75
CA GLN A 84 16.61 8.87 15.72
C GLN A 84 15.82 8.58 17.00
N GLN A 85 15.06 9.56 17.50
CA GLN A 85 14.17 9.37 18.65
C GLN A 85 13.04 8.37 18.35
N TYR A 86 12.46 8.44 17.15
CA TYR A 86 11.46 7.48 16.70
C TYR A 86 12.02 6.06 16.64
N VAL A 87 13.21 5.86 16.05
CA VAL A 87 13.88 4.56 15.93
C VAL A 87 14.13 3.93 17.31
N LYS A 88 14.49 4.74 18.31
CA LYS A 88 14.69 4.29 19.70
C LYS A 88 13.45 3.59 20.28
N TYR A 89 12.25 4.07 19.96
CA TYR A 89 10.98 3.52 20.47
C TYR A 89 10.18 2.76 19.40
N ARG A 90 10.77 2.51 18.22
CA ARG A 90 10.06 1.96 17.06
C ARG A 90 9.42 0.61 17.33
N SER A 91 10.07 -0.28 18.09
CA SER A 91 9.46 -1.58 18.43
C SER A 91 8.17 -1.43 19.25
N LEU A 92 8.10 -0.44 20.15
CA LEU A 92 6.87 -0.13 20.88
C LEU A 92 5.81 0.45 19.94
N PHE A 93 6.20 1.32 19.01
CA PHE A 93 5.28 1.85 18.00
C PHE A 93 4.74 0.75 17.07
N VAL A 94 5.55 -0.24 16.71
CA VAL A 94 5.08 -1.41 15.95
C VAL A 94 4.06 -2.20 16.75
N LEU A 95 4.33 -2.51 18.03
CA LEU A 95 3.36 -3.21 18.88
C LEU A 95 2.06 -2.41 19.02
N PHE A 96 2.18 -1.11 19.27
CA PHE A 96 1.03 -0.20 19.36
C PHE A 96 0.27 -0.12 18.04
N SER A 97 0.95 -0.19 16.88
CA SER A 97 0.30 -0.19 15.57
C SER A 97 -0.64 -1.40 15.39
N PHE A 98 -0.30 -2.58 15.92
CA PHE A 98 -1.18 -3.74 15.87
C PHE A 98 -2.42 -3.55 16.76
N LEU A 99 -2.24 -3.00 17.97
CA LEU A 99 -3.38 -2.67 18.85
C LEU A 99 -4.30 -1.63 18.20
N LEU A 100 -3.70 -0.65 17.53
CA LEU A 100 -4.41 0.39 16.81
C LEU A 100 -5.20 -0.18 15.62
N LEU A 101 -4.65 -1.12 14.86
CA LEU A 101 -5.40 -1.84 13.81
C LEU A 101 -6.59 -2.62 14.39
N ILE A 102 -6.42 -3.29 15.54
CA ILE A 102 -7.52 -4.01 16.22
C ILE A 102 -8.60 -3.03 16.67
N PHE A 103 -8.22 -1.94 17.32
CA PHE A 103 -9.13 -0.90 17.81
C PHE A 103 -9.94 -0.28 16.66
N VAL A 104 -9.27 0.01 15.55
CA VAL A 104 -9.85 0.61 14.36
C VAL A 104 -10.94 -0.26 13.72
N HIS A 105 -10.94 -1.58 13.93
CA HIS A 105 -12.02 -2.47 13.44
C HIS A 105 -13.23 -2.59 14.38
N THR A 106 -13.22 -1.94 15.55
CA THR A 106 -14.38 -1.92 16.45
C THR A 106 -15.36 -0.81 16.05
N PRO A 107 -16.66 -1.12 15.83
CA PRO A 107 -17.65 -0.12 15.42
C PRO A 107 -18.03 0.75 16.62
N PHE A 108 -17.26 1.83 16.85
CA PHE A 108 -17.36 2.63 18.08
C PHE A 108 -18.18 3.92 17.94
N PHE A 109 -18.66 4.31 16.74
CA PHE A 109 -19.21 5.65 16.51
C PHE A 109 -20.61 5.68 15.88
N ASN A 110 -21.47 6.55 16.43
CA ASN A 110 -22.79 6.91 15.92
C ASN A 110 -22.72 7.77 14.64
N ASN A 111 -23.83 7.85 13.88
CA ASN A 111 -23.92 8.51 12.56
C ASN A 111 -23.32 9.93 12.48
N ALA A 112 -23.41 10.75 13.54
CA ALA A 112 -22.89 12.12 13.54
C ALA A 112 -21.35 12.21 13.48
N GLY A 113 -20.64 11.17 13.93
CA GLY A 113 -19.17 11.08 13.89
C GLY A 113 -18.62 10.21 12.75
N LYS A 114 -19.49 9.64 11.91
CA LYS A 114 -19.13 8.62 10.93
C LYS A 114 -18.06 9.08 9.95
N TYR A 115 -18.19 10.27 9.36
CA TYR A 115 -17.25 10.78 8.36
C TYR A 115 -15.90 11.18 8.95
N PHE A 116 -15.93 11.76 10.16
CA PHE A 116 -14.72 12.04 10.93
C PHE A 116 -13.99 10.73 11.24
N TYR A 117 -14.72 9.73 11.74
CA TYR A 117 -14.19 8.41 12.00
C TYR A 117 -13.58 7.77 10.75
N VAL A 118 -14.26 7.77 9.61
CA VAL A 118 -13.74 7.23 8.34
C VAL A 118 -12.45 7.95 7.92
N SER A 119 -12.39 9.27 8.03
CA SER A 119 -11.22 10.05 7.62
C SER A 119 -10.00 9.77 8.49
N PHE A 120 -10.20 9.62 9.79
CA PHE A 120 -9.14 9.26 10.74
C PHE A 120 -8.79 7.77 10.68
N TYR A 121 -9.77 6.90 10.44
CA TYR A 121 -9.59 5.45 10.26
C TYR A 121 -8.52 5.14 9.22
N PHE A 122 -8.61 5.75 8.02
CA PHE A 122 -7.62 5.52 6.96
C PHE A 122 -6.26 6.14 7.26
N LEU A 123 -6.22 7.28 7.95
CA LEU A 123 -4.96 7.86 8.44
C LEU A 123 -4.27 6.91 9.42
N LEU A 124 -5.01 6.39 10.39
CA LEU A 124 -4.51 5.48 11.41
C LEU A 124 -3.96 4.19 10.80
N ILE A 125 -4.65 3.64 9.80
CA ILE A 125 -4.16 2.49 9.02
C ILE A 125 -2.87 2.84 8.28
N SER A 126 -2.83 3.99 7.60
CA SER A 126 -1.65 4.46 6.86
C SER A 126 -0.44 4.62 7.78
N VAL A 127 -0.64 5.18 8.98
CA VAL A 127 0.40 5.31 10.01
C VAL A 127 0.87 3.93 10.49
N ALA A 128 -0.06 3.03 10.79
CA ALA A 128 0.26 1.69 11.28
C ALA A 128 1.10 0.91 10.27
N PHE A 129 0.68 0.85 9.01
CA PHE A 129 1.44 0.19 7.95
C PHE A 129 2.75 0.91 7.66
N GLY A 130 2.79 2.25 7.67
CA GLY A 130 4.03 3.01 7.49
C GLY A 130 5.10 2.63 8.52
N ILE A 131 4.72 2.51 9.79
CA ILE A 131 5.62 2.09 10.89
C ILE A 131 6.11 0.65 10.69
N GLN A 132 5.21 -0.26 10.32
CA GLN A 132 5.56 -1.67 10.07
C GLN A 132 6.51 -1.81 8.88
N ILE A 133 6.24 -1.09 7.79
CA ILE A 133 7.09 -1.07 6.59
C ILE A 133 8.47 -0.48 6.91
N ASP A 134 8.56 0.64 7.64
CA ASP A 134 9.87 1.19 8.06
C ASP A 134 10.67 0.20 8.90
N ARG A 135 10.01 -0.54 9.81
CA ARG A 135 10.68 -1.57 10.62
C ARG A 135 11.23 -2.71 9.77
N VAL A 136 10.46 -3.18 8.79
CA VAL A 136 10.84 -4.26 7.87
C VAL A 136 11.95 -3.82 6.91
N ALA A 137 11.90 -2.56 6.46
CA ALA A 137 12.92 -1.97 5.59
C ALA A 137 14.29 -1.84 6.30
N ASP A 138 14.36 -2.09 7.60
CA ASP A 138 15.60 -2.16 8.38
C ASP A 138 16.04 -3.62 8.58
N THR A 139 16.44 -4.22 7.46
CA THR A 139 16.83 -5.64 7.35
C THR A 139 18.02 -6.01 8.23
N VAL A 140 18.94 -5.08 8.48
CA VAL A 140 20.11 -5.28 9.36
C VAL A 140 19.69 -5.56 10.80
N ASN A 141 18.64 -4.89 11.27
CA ASN A 141 18.19 -4.95 12.67
C ASN A 141 17.02 -5.92 12.90
N THR A 142 16.71 -6.79 11.92
CA THR A 142 15.54 -7.70 11.95
C THR A 142 15.80 -9.05 11.27
N PRO A 143 16.81 -9.85 11.70
CA PRO A 143 17.19 -11.07 11.01
C PRO A 143 16.04 -12.10 10.89
N VAL A 144 15.21 -12.23 11.94
CA VAL A 144 14.07 -13.16 11.94
C VAL A 144 12.98 -12.73 10.95
N ILE A 145 12.58 -11.46 10.98
CA ILE A 145 11.55 -10.92 10.07
C ILE A 145 12.04 -11.00 8.63
N SER A 146 13.31 -10.64 8.40
CA SER A 146 13.97 -10.77 7.10
C SER A 146 13.97 -12.22 6.61
N ALA A 147 14.26 -13.20 7.47
CA ALA A 147 14.24 -14.61 7.09
C ALA A 147 12.84 -15.10 6.70
N ILE A 148 11.79 -14.66 7.43
CA ILE A 148 10.40 -14.99 7.10
C ILE A 148 10.01 -14.35 5.76
N LEU A 149 10.24 -13.05 5.58
CA LEU A 149 9.82 -12.32 4.39
C LEU A 149 10.61 -12.69 3.13
N ASN A 150 11.87 -13.12 3.28
CA ASN A 150 12.69 -13.63 2.17
C ASN A 150 12.42 -15.12 1.86
N ASN A 151 11.40 -15.73 2.45
CA ASN A 151 10.97 -17.07 2.06
C ASN A 151 10.52 -17.07 0.59
N ARG A 152 10.98 -18.08 -0.17
CA ARG A 152 10.65 -18.25 -1.60
C ARG A 152 9.15 -18.21 -1.88
N ALA A 153 8.32 -18.77 -0.99
CA ALA A 153 6.87 -18.76 -1.13
C ALA A 153 6.29 -17.35 -1.01
N LEU A 154 6.73 -16.58 -0.01
CA LEU A 154 6.30 -15.18 0.19
C LEU A 154 6.77 -14.29 -0.95
N LEU A 155 8.02 -14.44 -1.39
CA LEU A 155 8.55 -13.74 -2.57
C LEU A 155 7.77 -14.09 -3.85
N TYR A 156 7.34 -15.34 -4.00
CA TYR A 156 6.51 -15.74 -5.14
C TYR A 156 5.12 -15.10 -5.09
N ILE A 157 4.46 -15.14 -3.93
CA ILE A 157 3.17 -14.45 -3.72
C ILE A 157 3.31 -12.95 -4.01
N GLY A 158 4.40 -12.32 -3.57
CA GLY A 158 4.72 -10.93 -3.88
C GLY A 158 4.83 -10.67 -5.39
N LYS A 159 5.45 -11.58 -6.16
CA LYS A 159 5.56 -11.45 -7.63
C LYS A 159 4.19 -11.51 -8.32
N ILE A 160 3.33 -12.44 -7.92
CA ILE A 160 2.00 -12.59 -8.53
C ILE A 160 0.95 -11.64 -7.93
N SER A 161 1.32 -10.81 -6.94
CA SER A 161 0.40 -9.99 -6.17
C SER A 161 -0.39 -9.00 -7.04
N TYR A 162 0.23 -8.46 -8.09
CA TYR A 162 -0.43 -7.60 -9.06
C TYR A 162 -1.53 -8.36 -9.83
N GLY A 163 -1.22 -9.54 -10.35
CA GLY A 163 -2.21 -10.41 -10.98
C GLY A 163 -3.36 -10.77 -10.03
N VAL A 164 -3.05 -11.12 -8.78
CA VAL A 164 -4.07 -11.39 -7.75
C VAL A 164 -4.96 -10.17 -7.53
N TYR A 165 -4.37 -8.97 -7.45
CA TYR A 165 -5.10 -7.72 -7.31
C TYR A 165 -6.00 -7.41 -8.51
N LEU A 166 -5.60 -7.75 -9.73
CA LEU A 166 -6.44 -7.53 -10.90
C LEU A 166 -7.59 -8.55 -10.95
N PHE A 167 -7.27 -9.84 -10.81
CA PHE A 167 -8.25 -10.91 -11.05
C PHE A 167 -9.24 -11.14 -9.92
N HIS A 168 -8.98 -10.71 -8.68
CA HIS A 168 -9.86 -11.04 -7.55
C HIS A 168 -11.32 -10.57 -7.73
N ASN A 169 -11.55 -9.44 -8.40
CA ASN A 169 -12.91 -8.96 -8.70
C ASN A 169 -13.57 -9.69 -9.87
N PHE A 170 -12.80 -10.34 -10.75
CA PHE A 170 -13.34 -11.08 -11.89
C PHE A 170 -13.76 -12.49 -11.52
N ILE A 171 -13.10 -13.12 -10.53
CA ILE A 171 -13.40 -14.49 -10.09
C ILE A 171 -14.88 -14.72 -9.74
N PRO A 172 -15.59 -13.83 -9.02
CA PRO A 172 -17.02 -14.01 -8.73
C PRO A 172 -17.91 -14.04 -9.98
N TYR A 173 -17.54 -13.32 -11.04
CA TYR A 173 -18.33 -13.26 -12.29
C TYR A 173 -18.16 -14.50 -13.17
N LEU A 174 -17.05 -15.24 -13.00
CA LEU A 174 -16.75 -16.43 -13.80
C LEU A 174 -17.54 -17.68 -13.36
N TYR A 175 -18.25 -17.64 -12.24
CA TYR A 175 -18.81 -18.84 -11.61
C TYR A 175 -20.27 -18.67 -11.18
N SER A 176 -21.18 -18.57 -12.16
CA SER A 176 -22.63 -18.76 -11.97
C SER A 176 -23.01 -20.26 -11.93
N ILE A 177 -22.19 -21.09 -11.29
CA ILE A 177 -22.37 -22.55 -11.29
C ILE A 177 -23.15 -22.94 -10.04
N ASN A 178 -24.40 -23.32 -10.25
CA ASN A 178 -25.27 -23.90 -9.23
C ASN A 178 -24.73 -25.28 -8.85
N LEU A 179 -24.22 -25.43 -7.62
CA LEU A 179 -23.83 -26.74 -7.07
C LEU A 179 -25.08 -27.49 -6.55
N PRO A 180 -25.09 -28.84 -6.60
CA PRO A 180 -26.18 -29.65 -6.07
C PRO A 180 -26.45 -29.38 -4.57
N VAL A 181 -27.74 -29.37 -4.19
CA VAL A 181 -28.24 -28.93 -2.87
C VAL A 181 -27.60 -29.65 -1.67
N PHE A 182 -27.31 -30.95 -1.80
CA PHE A 182 -26.73 -31.75 -0.71
C PHE A 182 -25.27 -31.42 -0.39
N LEU A 183 -24.56 -30.74 -1.30
CA LEU A 183 -23.20 -30.28 -1.05
C LEU A 183 -23.17 -28.90 -0.41
N GLN A 184 -24.29 -28.18 -0.27
CA GLN A 184 -24.28 -26.72 0.01
C GLN A 184 -23.38 -26.24 1.18
N PRO A 185 -23.33 -26.88 2.36
CA PRO A 185 -22.45 -26.45 3.45
C PRO A 185 -20.95 -26.72 3.16
N ALA A 186 -20.62 -27.92 2.67
CA ALA A 186 -19.26 -28.25 2.23
C ALA A 186 -18.87 -27.50 0.95
N SER A 187 -19.87 -27.14 0.14
CA SER A 187 -19.73 -26.44 -1.14
C SER A 187 -19.22 -25.02 -0.94
N MET A 188 -19.49 -24.38 0.19
CA MET A 188 -19.00 -23.03 0.44
C MET A 188 -17.48 -23.02 0.61
N TYR A 189 -16.94 -23.93 1.44
CA TYR A 189 -15.49 -24.05 1.64
C TYR A 189 -14.80 -24.59 0.40
N ILE A 190 -15.39 -25.59 -0.26
CA ILE A 190 -14.85 -26.14 -1.52
C ILE A 190 -14.89 -25.08 -2.62
N ALA A 191 -15.98 -24.33 -2.77
CA ALA A 191 -16.07 -23.23 -3.73
C ALA A 191 -15.07 -22.12 -3.40
N GLN A 192 -14.86 -21.79 -2.11
CA GLN A 192 -13.87 -20.78 -1.73
C GLN A 192 -12.43 -21.25 -2.00
N ALA A 193 -12.14 -22.53 -1.75
CA ALA A 193 -10.84 -23.12 -2.10
C ALA A 193 -10.63 -23.14 -3.62
N VAL A 194 -11.65 -23.51 -4.39
CA VAL A 194 -11.62 -23.47 -5.87
C VAL A 194 -11.43 -22.03 -6.37
N ARG A 195 -12.14 -21.05 -5.81
CA ARG A 195 -11.96 -19.62 -6.14
C ARG A 195 -10.54 -19.15 -5.88
N PHE A 196 -9.99 -19.52 -4.72
CA PHE A 196 -8.62 -19.15 -4.36
C PHE A 196 -7.61 -19.82 -5.29
N ALA A 197 -7.78 -21.11 -5.59
CA ALA A 197 -6.93 -21.84 -6.52
C ALA A 197 -7.00 -21.26 -7.95
N LEU A 198 -8.20 -20.92 -8.43
CA LEU A 198 -8.39 -20.27 -9.73
C LEU A 198 -7.74 -18.88 -9.76
N LEU A 199 -7.89 -18.09 -8.70
CA LEU A 199 -7.28 -16.77 -8.58
C LEU A 199 -5.76 -16.86 -8.65
N ILE A 200 -5.16 -17.73 -7.83
CA ILE A 200 -3.71 -17.93 -7.81
C ILE A 200 -3.21 -18.52 -9.15
N GLY A 201 -3.97 -19.44 -9.75
CA GLY A 201 -3.67 -20.03 -11.05
C GLY A 201 -3.67 -19.00 -12.17
N LEU A 202 -4.71 -18.17 -12.28
CA LEU A 202 -4.82 -17.10 -13.27
C LEU A 202 -3.77 -16.02 -13.05
N ALA A 203 -3.55 -15.60 -11.80
CA ALA A 203 -2.50 -14.64 -11.47
C ALA A 203 -1.10 -15.17 -11.81
N SER A 204 -0.84 -16.46 -11.52
CA SER A 204 0.42 -17.11 -11.89
C SER A 204 0.57 -17.21 -13.42
N LEU A 205 -0.49 -17.57 -14.13
CA LEU A 205 -0.48 -17.65 -15.59
C LEU A 205 -0.19 -16.28 -16.21
N SER A 206 -0.84 -15.22 -15.72
CA SER A 206 -0.57 -13.82 -16.10
C SER A 206 0.89 -13.45 -15.88
N TRP A 207 1.46 -13.81 -14.73
CA TRP A 207 2.85 -13.53 -14.42
C TRP A 207 3.81 -14.15 -15.45
N TYR A 208 3.60 -15.41 -15.83
CA TYR A 208 4.49 -16.09 -16.77
C TYR A 208 4.28 -15.67 -18.23
N LEU A 209 3.05 -15.37 -18.63
CA LEU A 209 2.70 -15.04 -20.02
C LEU A 209 2.88 -13.56 -20.37
N PHE A 210 2.62 -12.64 -19.43
CA PHE A 210 2.59 -11.20 -19.70
C PHE A 210 3.61 -10.44 -18.86
N GLU A 211 3.52 -10.53 -17.53
CA GLU A 211 4.31 -9.65 -16.65
C GLU A 211 5.81 -9.93 -16.76
N ARG A 212 6.22 -11.20 -16.70
CA ARG A 212 7.64 -11.59 -16.80
C ARG A 212 8.25 -11.23 -18.16
N PRO A 213 7.61 -11.49 -19.32
CA PRO A 213 8.12 -11.02 -20.61
C PRO A 213 8.24 -9.50 -20.72
N ILE A 214 7.24 -8.74 -20.25
CA ILE A 214 7.23 -7.27 -20.31
C ILE A 214 8.36 -6.71 -19.44
N LEU A 215 8.55 -7.23 -18.22
CA LEU A 215 9.62 -6.80 -17.32
C LEU A 215 11.01 -7.05 -17.92
N ARG A 216 11.20 -8.15 -18.65
CA ARG A 216 12.48 -8.44 -19.36
C ARG A 216 12.78 -7.44 -20.47
N LEU A 217 11.77 -6.78 -21.04
CA LEU A 217 11.98 -5.73 -22.04
C LEU A 217 12.46 -4.44 -21.40
N LYS A 218 12.03 -4.13 -20.16
CA LYS A 218 12.49 -2.95 -19.42
C LYS A 218 14.01 -2.94 -19.19
N ASP A 219 14.59 -4.11 -18.90
CA ASP A 219 16.03 -4.26 -18.68
C ASP A 219 16.88 -3.89 -19.90
N LYS A 220 16.29 -3.84 -21.10
CA LYS A 220 16.96 -3.41 -22.34
C LYS A 220 16.97 -1.89 -22.56
N PHE A 221 16.16 -1.14 -21.80
CA PHE A 221 16.02 0.32 -21.95
C PHE A 221 16.57 1.09 -20.73
N VAL A 222 17.21 0.41 -19.77
CA VAL A 222 17.89 1.08 -18.66
C VAL A 222 19.19 1.67 -19.20
N PHE A 223 19.20 3.00 -19.39
CA PHE A 223 20.40 3.77 -19.64
C PHE A 223 21.46 3.44 -18.59
N ASP A 224 22.67 3.10 -19.04
CA ASP A 224 23.82 2.87 -18.19
C ASP A 224 23.93 3.98 -17.15
N LYS A 225 23.87 3.59 -15.87
CA LYS A 225 24.08 4.51 -14.76
C LYS A 225 25.46 5.15 -14.95
N LEU A 226 25.49 6.45 -15.22
CA LEU A 226 26.72 7.23 -15.09
C LEU A 226 27.27 7.03 -13.66
N PRO A 227 28.58 6.78 -13.50
CA PRO A 227 29.18 6.51 -12.20
C PRO A 227 28.91 7.65 -11.22
N ALA A 228 28.68 7.28 -9.95
CA ALA A 228 28.30 8.18 -8.86
C ALA A 228 29.33 9.29 -8.55
N ASP A 229 30.50 9.22 -9.17
CA ASP A 229 31.67 10.06 -8.90
C ASP A 229 31.51 11.48 -9.49
N GLN A 230 30.55 11.70 -10.40
CA GLN A 230 30.30 13.01 -11.03
C GLN A 230 29.16 13.84 -10.39
N LEU A 231 28.46 13.31 -9.38
CA LEU A 231 27.30 13.99 -8.76
C LEU A 231 27.66 14.84 -7.52
N ILE A 232 28.93 14.92 -7.14
CA ILE A 232 29.39 15.62 -5.92
C ILE A 232 30.07 16.98 -6.24
N SER A 233 30.26 17.34 -7.52
CA SER A 233 31.03 18.53 -7.92
C SER A 233 30.20 19.68 -8.51
N SER A 234 28.92 19.85 -8.15
CA SER A 234 28.11 21.01 -8.57
C SER A 234 27.22 21.54 -7.46
#